data_AF-B0RW47-F1
#
_entry.id   AF-B0RW47-F1
#
_cell.length_a   1.000
_cell.length_b   1.000
_cell.length_c   1.000
_cell.angle_alpha   90.00
_cell.angle_beta   90.00
_cell.angle_gamma   90.00
#
_symmetry.space_group_name_H-M   'P 1'
#
loop_
_entity.id
_entity.type
_entity.pdbx_description
1 polymer ?
#
loop_
_entity_poly.entity_id
_entity_poly.type
_entity_poly.pdbx_seq_one_letter_code
_entity_poly.pdbx_strand_id
1 'polypeptide(L)'
;MKGHPEVVDYLKQLLRGELAARDQYFLHSRRYEDQGLMALYERINHEMQEETEHADALLRRILFLEGDPDMRPAEFSPGKTVVEMLERDLVVEYEVRAALAAGMKLCEDHGDYVSRDMLLKQLQDTEEDHAWWLEQQLGLIKRIGLELYQTSKIDKGHVAG
;
A
#
# COMPACT_ATOMS: atom_id res chain seq x y z
N MET A 1 -26.03 -9.48 5.15
CA MET A 1 -25.77 -10.44 6.23
C MET A 1 -25.23 -9.62 7.39
N LYS A 2 -25.88 -9.57 8.56
CA LYS A 2 -25.44 -8.67 9.63
C LYS A 2 -24.09 -9.11 10.23
N GLY A 3 -23.05 -8.31 10.05
CA GLY A 3 -21.71 -8.55 10.62
C GLY A 3 -21.57 -8.14 12.08
N HIS A 4 -20.47 -8.58 12.71
CA HIS A 4 -20.14 -8.13 14.07
C HIS A 4 -19.70 -6.65 14.05
N PRO A 5 -20.24 -5.77 14.92
CA PRO A 5 -19.96 -4.34 14.87
C PRO A 5 -18.47 -3.99 14.96
N GLU A 6 -17.73 -4.67 15.86
CA GLU A 6 -16.28 -4.42 16.02
C GLU A 6 -15.49 -4.78 14.77
N VAL A 7 -15.85 -5.88 14.09
CA VAL A 7 -15.20 -6.27 12.82
C VAL A 7 -15.50 -5.22 11.76
N VAL A 8 -16.76 -4.83 11.61
CA VAL A 8 -17.17 -3.81 10.63
C VAL A 8 -16.47 -2.47 10.87
N ASP A 9 -16.35 -2.04 12.13
CA ASP A 9 -15.66 -0.79 12.47
C ASP A 9 -14.15 -0.88 12.23
N TYR A 10 -13.54 -2.03 12.46
CA TYR A 10 -12.14 -2.26 12.16
C TYR A 10 -11.87 -2.30 10.64
N LEU A 11 -12.73 -2.95 9.86
CA LEU A 11 -12.63 -2.95 8.40
C LEU A 11 -12.73 -1.52 7.82
N LYS A 12 -13.52 -0.63 8.42
CA LYS A 12 -13.54 0.79 8.03
C LYS A 12 -12.20 1.47 8.32
N GLN A 13 -11.54 1.14 9.43
CA GLN A 13 -10.21 1.69 9.73
C GLN A 13 -9.18 1.23 8.69
N LEU A 14 -9.19 -0.06 8.34
CA LEU A 14 -8.34 -0.61 7.28
C LEU A 14 -8.62 0.06 5.93
N LEU A 15 -9.90 0.21 5.55
CA LEU A 15 -10.30 0.90 4.30
C LEU A 15 -9.73 2.32 4.23
N ARG A 16 -9.80 3.07 5.33
CA ARG A 16 -9.22 4.42 5.40
C ARG A 16 -7.69 4.40 5.26
N GLY A 17 -7.04 3.35 5.77
CA GLY A 17 -5.62 3.07 5.59
C GLY A 17 -5.26 2.83 4.13
N GLU A 18 -5.95 1.92 3.44
CA GLU A 18 -5.66 1.64 2.02
C GLU A 18 -5.89 2.86 1.12
N LEU A 19 -6.92 3.66 1.41
CA LEU A 19 -7.13 4.92 0.70
C LEU A 19 -5.98 5.92 0.89
N ALA A 20 -5.37 5.94 2.08
CA ALA A 20 -4.22 6.79 2.37
C ALA A 20 -2.93 6.25 1.71
N ALA A 21 -2.70 4.94 1.74
CA ALA A 21 -1.60 4.27 1.04
C ALA A 21 -1.68 4.51 -0.47
N ARG A 22 -2.87 4.28 -1.06
CA ARG A 22 -3.16 4.59 -2.47
C ARG A 22 -2.82 6.04 -2.82
N ASP A 23 -3.30 7.00 -2.03
CA ASP A 23 -3.06 8.42 -2.32
C ASP A 23 -1.58 8.81 -2.17
N GLN A 24 -0.86 8.19 -1.24
CA GLN A 24 0.59 8.35 -1.10
C GLN A 24 1.34 7.78 -2.31
N TYR A 25 1.06 6.53 -2.70
CA TYR A 25 1.64 5.89 -3.89
C TYR A 25 1.30 6.65 -5.16
N PHE A 26 0.08 7.17 -5.27
CA PHE A 26 -0.30 8.01 -6.40
C PHE A 26 0.56 9.27 -6.49
N LEU A 27 0.77 9.97 -5.37
CA LEU A 27 1.62 11.16 -5.36
C LEU A 27 3.09 10.83 -5.65
N HIS A 28 3.62 9.75 -5.05
CA HIS A 28 5.01 9.34 -5.25
C HIS A 28 5.28 8.89 -6.69
N SER A 29 4.39 8.09 -7.29
CA SER A 29 4.51 7.69 -8.70
C SER A 29 4.60 8.90 -9.65
N ARG A 30 3.75 9.92 -9.46
CA ARG A 30 3.79 11.14 -10.30
C ARG A 30 5.03 11.98 -10.07
N ARG A 31 5.59 11.98 -8.85
CA ARG A 31 6.90 12.60 -8.60
C ARG A 31 8.03 11.87 -9.30
N TYR A 32 8.00 10.53 -9.35
CA TYR A 32 8.99 9.75 -10.10
C TYR A 32 8.88 9.98 -11.61
N GLU A 33 7.65 10.05 -12.14
CA GLU A 33 7.38 10.39 -13.54
C GLU A 33 7.93 11.78 -13.90
N ASP A 34 7.63 12.80 -13.09
CA ASP A 34 8.14 14.18 -13.26
C ASP A 34 9.68 14.26 -13.20
N GLN A 35 10.31 13.42 -12.38
CA GLN A 35 11.77 13.31 -12.28
C GLN A 35 12.41 12.46 -13.39
N GLY A 36 11.63 11.81 -14.26
CA GLY A 36 12.12 10.90 -15.31
C GLY A 36 12.61 9.54 -14.79
N LEU A 37 12.29 9.18 -13.54
CA LEU A 37 12.65 7.91 -12.91
C LEU A 37 11.61 6.84 -13.24
N MET A 38 11.46 6.53 -14.53
CA MET A 38 10.34 5.75 -15.06
C MET A 38 10.19 4.35 -14.45
N ALA A 39 11.29 3.67 -14.12
CA ALA A 39 11.21 2.37 -13.47
C ALA A 39 10.58 2.44 -12.06
N LEU A 40 10.76 3.56 -11.34
CA LEU A 40 10.09 3.78 -10.05
C LEU A 40 8.63 4.20 -10.25
N TYR A 41 8.36 5.02 -11.26
CA TYR A 41 6.99 5.38 -11.63
C TYR A 41 6.16 4.13 -11.94
N GLU A 42 6.64 3.25 -12.81
CA GLU A 42 5.89 2.05 -13.22
C GLU A 42 5.56 1.16 -12.03
N ARG A 43 6.56 0.90 -11.18
CA ARG A 43 6.35 0.07 -9.98
C ARG A 43 5.37 0.74 -9.01
N ILE A 44 5.61 1.98 -8.62
CA ILE A 44 4.76 2.64 -7.60
C ILE A 44 3.36 2.97 -8.13
N ASN A 45 3.18 3.15 -9.44
CA ASN A 45 1.87 3.26 -10.05
C ASN A 45 1.11 1.91 -10.03
N HIS A 46 1.82 0.77 -10.10
CA HIS A 46 1.22 -0.55 -9.89
C HIS A 46 0.76 -0.71 -8.44
N GLU A 47 1.59 -0.36 -7.46
CA GLU A 47 1.20 -0.43 -6.03
C GLU A 47 -0.08 0.41 -5.77
N MET A 48 -0.17 1.61 -6.36
CA MET A 48 -1.38 2.44 -6.28
C MET A 48 -2.63 1.71 -6.84
N GLN A 49 -2.49 0.92 -7.89
CA GLN A 49 -3.59 0.14 -8.45
C GLN A 49 -3.96 -1.01 -7.51
N GLU A 50 -2.98 -1.73 -6.96
CA GLU A 50 -3.19 -2.80 -5.99
C GLU A 50 -3.90 -2.28 -4.72
N GLU A 51 -3.50 -1.13 -4.17
CA GLU A 51 -4.21 -0.54 -3.03
C GLU A 51 -5.64 -0.10 -3.36
N THR A 52 -5.91 0.21 -4.63
CA THR A 52 -7.29 0.47 -5.08
C THR A 52 -8.13 -0.81 -5.06
N GLU A 53 -7.53 -1.95 -5.41
CA GLU A 53 -8.19 -3.27 -5.34
C GLU A 53 -8.38 -3.73 -3.89
N HIS A 54 -7.41 -3.47 -3.01
CA HIS A 54 -7.53 -3.72 -1.57
C HIS A 54 -8.68 -2.91 -0.95
N ALA A 55 -8.76 -1.61 -1.27
CA ALA A 55 -9.85 -0.75 -0.83
C ALA A 55 -11.22 -1.23 -1.36
N ASP A 56 -11.32 -1.68 -2.62
CA ASP A 56 -12.55 -2.24 -3.19
C ASP A 56 -12.99 -3.51 -2.44
N ALA A 57 -12.07 -4.42 -2.13
CA ALA A 57 -12.37 -5.63 -1.37
C ALA A 57 -12.95 -5.31 0.02
N LEU A 58 -12.31 -4.41 0.76
CA LEU A 58 -12.77 -3.95 2.08
C LEU A 58 -14.13 -3.27 1.99
N LEU A 59 -14.32 -2.35 1.05
CA LEU A 59 -15.57 -1.65 0.82
C LEU A 59 -16.73 -2.62 0.56
N ARG A 60 -16.54 -3.56 -0.37
CA ARG A 60 -17.54 -4.59 -0.68
C ARG A 60 -17.85 -5.45 0.54
N ARG A 61 -16.83 -5.80 1.33
CA ARG A 61 -17.02 -6.60 2.54
C ARG A 61 -17.83 -5.86 3.60
N ILE A 62 -17.54 -4.58 3.84
CA ILE A 62 -18.28 -3.72 4.77
C ILE A 62 -19.76 -3.64 4.36
N LEU A 63 -20.04 -3.35 3.09
CA LEU A 63 -21.41 -3.26 2.57
C LEU A 63 -22.16 -4.60 2.69
N PHE A 64 -21.51 -5.73 2.38
CA PHE A 64 -22.08 -7.06 2.54
C PHE A 64 -22.46 -7.38 3.99
N LEU A 65 -21.64 -6.89 4.93
CA LEU A 65 -21.85 -6.99 6.38
C LEU A 65 -22.89 -5.98 6.92
N GLU A 66 -23.58 -5.25 6.03
CA GLU A 66 -24.58 -4.23 6.34
C GLU A 66 -24.01 -3.02 7.13
N GLY A 67 -22.70 -2.76 6.97
CA GLY A 67 -22.03 -1.57 7.48
C GLY A 67 -22.08 -0.38 6.52
N ASP A 68 -21.92 0.82 7.06
CA ASP A 68 -21.78 2.06 6.29
C ASP A 68 -20.28 2.45 6.17
N PRO A 69 -19.68 2.47 4.97
CA PRO A 69 -18.26 2.72 4.79
C PRO A 69 -17.88 4.19 5.00
N ASP A 70 -16.61 4.43 5.34
CA ASP A 70 -16.02 5.76 5.41
C ASP A 70 -14.90 5.91 4.38
N MET A 71 -15.18 6.60 3.28
CA MET A 71 -14.26 6.78 2.14
C MET A 71 -13.27 7.93 2.32
N ARG A 72 -13.17 8.53 3.51
CA ARG A 72 -12.17 9.59 3.78
C ARG A 72 -10.84 8.93 4.16
N PRO A 73 -9.74 9.16 3.43
CA PRO A 73 -8.45 8.55 3.76
C PRO A 73 -8.00 8.90 5.19
N ALA A 74 -7.21 8.02 5.78
CA ALA A 74 -6.42 8.34 6.95
C ALA A 74 -5.41 9.48 6.65
N GLU A 75 -4.87 10.09 7.69
CA GLU A 75 -3.79 11.06 7.51
C GLU A 75 -2.53 10.34 7.01
N PHE A 76 -1.86 10.90 6.01
CA PHE A 76 -0.62 10.38 5.45
C PHE A 76 0.43 11.49 5.29
N SER A 77 1.70 11.11 5.27
CA SER A 77 2.85 12.03 5.27
C SER A 77 3.83 11.66 4.14
N PRO A 78 3.58 12.10 2.91
CA PRO A 78 4.37 11.68 1.75
C PRO A 78 5.78 12.29 1.76
N GLY A 79 6.78 11.50 1.36
CA GLY A 79 8.18 11.92 1.25
C GLY A 79 8.42 12.83 0.04
N LYS A 80 9.50 13.62 0.01
CA LYS A 80 9.76 14.57 -1.09
C LYS A 80 10.97 14.19 -1.96
N THR A 81 11.96 13.53 -1.38
CA THR A 81 13.11 12.99 -2.10
C THR A 81 12.91 11.50 -2.40
N VAL A 82 13.68 10.92 -3.34
CA VAL A 82 13.63 9.49 -3.66
C VAL A 82 13.77 8.62 -2.42
N VAL A 83 14.72 8.94 -1.53
CA VAL A 83 14.94 8.18 -0.29
C VAL A 83 13.75 8.35 0.65
N GLU A 84 13.30 9.58 0.89
CA GLU A 84 12.17 9.84 1.77
C GLU A 84 10.89 9.16 1.29
N MET A 85 10.62 9.15 -0.03
CA MET A 85 9.43 8.50 -0.59
C MET A 85 9.47 6.99 -0.32
N LEU A 86 10.57 6.32 -0.66
CA LEU A 86 10.75 4.88 -0.38
C LEU A 86 10.69 4.54 1.11
N GLU A 87 11.27 5.37 1.98
CA GLU A 87 11.21 5.17 3.43
C GLU A 87 9.79 5.37 3.98
N ARG A 88 9.05 6.36 3.46
CA ARG A 88 7.66 6.59 3.88
C ARG A 88 6.72 5.51 3.41
N ASP A 89 6.93 4.99 2.21
CA ASP A 89 6.20 3.84 1.70
C ASP A 89 6.48 2.60 2.57
N LEU A 90 7.74 2.34 2.93
CA LEU A 90 8.09 1.20 3.80
C LEU A 90 7.48 1.31 5.20
N VAL A 91 7.42 2.53 5.76
CA VAL A 91 6.74 2.76 7.04
C VAL A 91 5.25 2.41 6.92
N VAL A 92 4.58 2.83 5.85
CA VAL A 92 3.17 2.49 5.58
C VAL A 92 3.00 0.97 5.52
N GLU A 93 3.85 0.26 4.78
CA GLU A 93 3.75 -1.20 4.69
C GLU A 93 3.87 -1.92 6.04
N TYR A 94 4.76 -1.46 6.93
CA TYR A 94 4.85 -2.03 8.28
C TYR A 94 3.62 -1.71 9.15
N GLU A 95 3.04 -0.52 9.00
CA GLU A 95 1.80 -0.14 9.70
C GLU A 95 0.61 -0.95 9.20
N VAL A 96 0.47 -1.12 7.88
CA VAL A 96 -0.57 -1.93 7.22
C VAL A 96 -0.45 -3.38 7.65
N ARG A 97 0.75 -3.97 7.57
CA ARG A 97 1.02 -5.34 8.05
C ARG A 97 0.54 -5.56 9.49
N ALA A 98 0.88 -4.66 10.40
CA ALA A 98 0.48 -4.76 11.81
C ALA A 98 -1.05 -4.64 11.97
N ALA A 99 -1.68 -3.74 11.22
CA ALA A 99 -3.12 -3.54 11.23
C ALA A 99 -3.88 -4.76 10.66
N LEU A 100 -3.41 -5.32 9.55
CA LEU A 100 -3.99 -6.53 8.94
C LEU A 100 -3.92 -7.73 9.88
N ALA A 101 -2.77 -7.96 10.52
CA ALA A 101 -2.61 -9.04 11.51
C ALA A 101 -3.57 -8.88 12.71
N ALA A 102 -3.74 -7.65 13.21
CA ALA A 102 -4.71 -7.35 14.27
C ALA A 102 -6.17 -7.55 13.81
N GLY A 103 -6.50 -7.13 12.58
CA GLY A 103 -7.81 -7.35 11.97
C GLY A 103 -8.15 -8.81 11.76
N MET A 104 -7.18 -9.61 11.32
CA MET A 104 -7.31 -11.06 11.19
C MET A 104 -7.63 -11.70 12.53
N LYS A 105 -6.88 -11.35 13.59
CA LYS A 105 -7.16 -11.83 14.95
C LYS A 105 -8.58 -11.48 15.40
N LEU A 106 -9.00 -10.22 15.21
CA LEU A 106 -10.36 -9.79 15.56
C LEU A 106 -11.44 -10.56 14.79
N CYS A 107 -11.20 -10.85 13.52
CA CYS A 107 -12.08 -11.69 12.73
C CYS A 107 -12.14 -13.12 13.27
N GLU A 108 -11.02 -13.72 13.68
CA GLU A 108 -10.99 -15.06 14.29
C GLU A 108 -11.74 -15.10 15.63
N ASP A 109 -11.55 -14.09 16.49
CA ASP A 109 -12.22 -13.97 17.79
C ASP A 109 -13.76 -13.96 17.65
N HIS A 110 -14.27 -13.46 16.51
CA HIS A 110 -15.71 -13.38 16.18
C HIS A 110 -16.17 -14.45 15.16
N GLY A 111 -15.29 -15.37 14.76
CA GLY A 111 -15.60 -16.44 13.79
C GLY A 111 -15.85 -15.97 12.36
N ASP A 112 -15.40 -14.77 11.97
CA ASP A 112 -15.52 -14.22 10.62
C ASP A 112 -14.33 -14.63 9.73
N TYR A 113 -14.29 -15.91 9.39
CA TYR A 113 -13.19 -16.48 8.61
C TYR A 113 -13.11 -15.94 7.17
N VAL A 114 -14.23 -15.50 6.59
CA VAL A 114 -14.22 -14.94 5.23
C VAL A 114 -13.59 -13.55 5.21
N SER A 115 -13.88 -12.69 6.20
CA SER A 115 -13.16 -11.42 6.33
C SER A 115 -11.68 -11.68 6.62
N ARG A 116 -11.36 -12.62 7.52
CA ARG A 116 -9.98 -12.99 7.85
C ARG A 116 -9.18 -13.44 6.62
N ASP A 117 -9.73 -14.31 5.78
CA ASP A 117 -9.05 -14.80 4.58
C ASP A 117 -8.90 -13.73 3.50
N MET A 118 -9.81 -12.75 3.45
CA MET A 118 -9.63 -11.55 2.62
C MET A 118 -8.44 -10.71 3.11
N LEU A 119 -8.34 -10.47 4.42
CA LEU A 119 -7.21 -9.74 5.02
C LEU A 119 -5.89 -10.49 4.86
N LEU A 120 -5.91 -11.83 4.90
CA LEU A 120 -4.70 -12.64 4.67
C LEU A 120 -4.11 -12.42 3.28
N LYS A 121 -4.95 -12.25 2.24
CA LYS A 121 -4.45 -11.98 0.88
C LYS A 121 -3.71 -10.64 0.83
N GLN A 122 -4.33 -9.59 1.36
CA GLN A 122 -3.69 -8.27 1.47
C GLN A 122 -2.38 -8.35 2.26
N LEU A 123 -2.35 -9.11 3.36
CA LEU A 123 -1.14 -9.29 4.16
C LEU A 123 0.00 -9.95 3.36
N GLN A 124 -0.32 -10.90 2.50
CA GLN A 124 0.67 -11.54 1.63
C GLN A 124 1.25 -10.54 0.62
N ASP A 125 0.41 -9.71 0.00
CA ASP A 125 0.84 -8.69 -0.96
C ASP A 125 1.75 -7.64 -0.27
N THR A 126 1.32 -7.14 0.89
CA THR A 126 2.10 -6.23 1.76
C THR A 126 3.46 -6.81 2.18
N GLU A 127 3.51 -8.04 2.72
CA GLU A 127 4.75 -8.61 3.29
C GLU A 127 5.70 -9.14 2.22
N GLU A 128 5.19 -9.90 1.25
CA GLU A 128 6.01 -10.67 0.31
C GLU A 128 6.36 -9.89 -0.96
N ASP A 129 5.59 -8.85 -1.31
CA ASP A 129 5.86 -8.01 -2.48
C ASP A 129 6.30 -6.58 -2.07
N HIS A 130 5.39 -5.77 -1.53
CA HIS A 130 5.63 -4.33 -1.36
C HIS A 130 6.79 -4.03 -0.40
N ALA A 131 6.67 -4.47 0.86
CA ALA A 131 7.67 -4.21 1.90
C ALA A 131 9.04 -4.78 1.51
N TRP A 132 9.05 -6.00 0.98
CA TRP A 132 10.28 -6.66 0.55
C TRP A 132 10.97 -5.90 -0.59
N TRP A 133 10.22 -5.45 -1.60
CA TRP A 133 10.77 -4.66 -2.70
C TRP A 133 11.36 -3.33 -2.22
N LEU A 134 10.67 -2.62 -1.33
CA LEU A 134 11.11 -1.36 -0.74
C LEU A 134 12.41 -1.52 0.08
N GLU A 135 12.49 -2.58 0.89
CA GLU A 135 13.71 -2.93 1.63
C GLU A 135 14.89 -3.19 0.69
N GLN A 136 14.67 -3.90 -0.43
CA GLN A 136 15.70 -4.10 -1.45
C GLN A 136 16.15 -2.77 -2.06
N GLN A 137 15.23 -1.86 -2.37
CA GLN A 137 15.56 -0.57 -2.97
C GLN A 137 16.42 0.29 -2.03
N LEU A 138 16.00 0.41 -0.76
CA LEU A 138 16.76 1.13 0.25
C LEU A 138 18.11 0.47 0.53
N GLY A 139 18.17 -0.86 0.50
CA GLY A 139 19.41 -1.63 0.58
C GLY A 139 20.36 -1.37 -0.59
N LEU A 140 19.84 -1.27 -1.81
CA LEU A 140 20.62 -0.92 -3.00
C LEU A 140 21.20 0.49 -2.90
N ILE A 141 20.39 1.47 -2.51
CA ILE A 141 20.86 2.86 -2.30
C ILE A 141 22.03 2.89 -1.31
N LYS A 142 21.94 2.15 -0.19
CA LYS A 142 23.03 2.06 0.79
C LYS A 142 24.31 1.41 0.23
N ARG A 143 24.19 0.48 -0.72
CA ARG A 143 25.32 -0.26 -1.29
C ARG A 143 26.03 0.48 -2.42
N ILE A 144 25.26 1.15 -3.30
CA ILE A 144 25.80 1.73 -4.54
C ILE A 144 25.73 3.26 -4.57
N GLY A 145 25.11 3.90 -3.59
CA GLY A 145 24.88 5.35 -3.58
C GLY A 145 23.63 5.76 -4.37
N LEU A 146 23.12 6.94 -4.03
CA LEU A 146 21.84 7.44 -4.56
C LEU A 146 21.94 7.78 -6.06
N GLU A 147 23.06 8.32 -6.50
CA GLU A 147 23.27 8.77 -7.88
C GLU A 147 23.29 7.58 -8.85
N LEU A 148 24.02 6.50 -8.50
CA LEU A 148 24.04 5.26 -9.30
C LEU A 148 22.68 4.57 -9.27
N TYR A 149 22.00 4.57 -8.11
CA TYR A 149 20.64 4.06 -8.00
C TYR A 149 19.69 4.82 -8.92
N GLN A 150 19.61 6.14 -8.82
CA GLN A 150 18.73 6.95 -9.68
C GLN A 150 19.05 6.76 -11.16
N THR A 151 20.33 6.72 -11.54
CA THR A 151 20.75 6.41 -12.93
C THR A 151 20.18 5.07 -13.41
N SER A 152 20.12 4.06 -12.54
CA SER A 152 19.55 2.74 -12.88
C SER A 152 18.03 2.73 -13.03
N LYS A 153 17.35 3.80 -12.60
CA LYS A 153 15.88 3.95 -12.67
C LYS A 153 15.41 4.88 -13.79
N ILE A 154 16.34 5.55 -14.46
CA ILE A 154 16.08 6.27 -15.70
C ILE A 154 15.75 5.24 -16.79
N ASP A 155 14.77 5.58 -17.63
CA ASP A 155 14.37 4.76 -18.78
C ASP A 155 15.57 4.37 -19.67
N LYS A 156 15.56 3.13 -20.19
CA LYS A 156 16.52 2.65 -21.19
C LYS A 156 16.00 2.76 -22.63
N GLY A 157 14.86 3.40 -22.90
CA GLY A 157 14.34 3.45 -24.26
C GLY A 157 13.15 4.36 -24.55
N HIS A 158 13.40 5.67 -24.57
CA HIS A 158 12.93 6.56 -25.65
C HIS A 158 14.04 7.54 -26.04
N VAL A 159 15.09 7.02 -26.68
CA VAL A 159 15.83 7.85 -27.63
C VAL A 159 14.85 8.07 -28.78
N ALA A 160 14.11 9.17 -28.74
CA ALA A 160 13.35 9.66 -29.88
C ALA A 160 14.35 9.93 -31.02
N GLY A 161 14.46 8.98 -31.94
CA GLY A 161 15.06 9.17 -33.26
C GLY A 161 14.05 9.75 -34.23
#